data_AF-A0A9W7LBS9-F1
#
_entry.id   AF-A0A9W7LBS9-F1
#
_cell.length_a   1.000
_cell.length_b   1.000
_cell.length_c   1.000
_cell.angle_alpha   90.00
_cell.angle_beta   90.00
_cell.angle_gamma   90.00
#
_symmetry.space_group_name_H-M   'P 1'
#
loop_
_entity.id
_entity.type
_entity.pdbx_description
1 polymer ?
#
loop_
_entity_poly.entity_id
_entity_poly.type
_entity_poly.pdbx_seq_one_letter_code
_entity_poly.pdbx_strand_id
1 'polypeptide(L)'
;MPACLINGVPSAVIMGTLFTGLDIGQGARARPALFAQNIGFLYGYHALQCPLEELHGRSSSLHNFIAGACLGGTGVAMRRIGVPFVPPSYVYYGPLPPAVVGGLTYGSLAFLMATFLSGKSI
;
A
#
# COMPACT_ATOMS: atom_id res chain seq x y z
N MET A 1 8.05 13.42 14.60
CA MET A 1 6.68 12.97 14.25
C MET A 1 5.89 13.81 13.23
N PRO A 2 5.46 15.08 13.45
CA PRO A 2 4.47 15.74 12.57
C PRO A 2 4.97 15.97 11.14
N ALA A 3 6.27 16.24 10.97
CA ALA A 3 6.87 16.43 9.65
C ALA A 3 6.81 15.17 8.77
N CYS A 4 7.08 13.97 9.31
CA CYS A 4 7.02 12.72 8.54
C CYS A 4 5.61 12.44 8.02
N LEU A 5 4.60 12.68 8.86
CA LEU A 5 3.20 12.46 8.52
C LEU A 5 2.71 13.47 7.45
N ILE A 6 3.10 14.74 7.58
CA ILE A 6 2.72 15.80 6.64
C ILE A 6 3.44 15.63 5.30
N ASN A 7 4.71 15.23 5.31
CA ASN A 7 5.50 15.03 4.09
C ASN A 7 4.96 13.89 3.20
N GLY A 8 4.19 12.96 3.77
CA GLY A 8 3.49 11.91 3.01
C GLY A 8 2.20 12.37 2.33
N VAL A 9 1.68 13.57 2.63
CA VAL A 9 0.43 14.07 2.04
C VAL A 9 0.58 14.34 0.54
N PRO A 10 1.61 15.08 0.06
CA PRO A 10 1.77 15.34 -1.37
C PRO A 10 1.91 14.06 -2.20
N SER A 11 2.71 13.08 -1.72
CA SER A 11 2.88 11.80 -2.40
C SER A 11 1.57 11.01 -2.44
N ALA A 12 0.82 10.97 -1.33
CA ALA A 12 -0.47 10.30 -1.26
C ALA A 12 -1.50 10.93 -2.22
N VAL A 13 -1.54 12.25 -2.34
CA VAL A 13 -2.44 12.95 -3.27
C VAL A 13 -2.06 12.66 -4.72
N ILE A 14 -0.77 12.79 -5.09
CA ILE A 14 -0.31 12.58 -6.47
C ILE A 14 -0.57 11.14 -6.90
N MET A 15 -0.08 10.17 -6.12
CA MET A 15 -0.24 8.75 -6.46
C MET A 15 -1.68 8.28 -6.31
N GLY A 16 -2.44 8.82 -5.35
CA GLY A 16 -3.86 8.50 -5.19
C GLY A 16 -4.70 8.99 -6.35
N THR A 17 -4.36 10.15 -6.92
CA THR A 17 -4.94 10.65 -8.16
C THR A 17 -4.62 9.73 -9.33
N LEU A 18 -3.36 9.31 -9.45
CA LEU A 18 -2.93 8.38 -10.50
C LEU A 18 -3.69 7.05 -10.43
N PHE A 19 -3.76 6.42 -9.26
CA PHE A 19 -4.48 5.15 -9.09
C PHE A 19 -5.98 5.31 -9.33
N THR A 20 -6.58 6.44 -8.92
CA THR A 20 -7.98 6.74 -9.25
C THR A 20 -8.19 6.84 -10.77
N GLY A 21 -7.26 7.44 -11.49
CA GLY A 21 -7.29 7.48 -12.95
C GLY A 21 -7.21 6.10 -13.59
N LEU A 22 -6.34 5.23 -13.07
CA LEU A 22 -6.22 3.84 -13.51
C LEU A 22 -7.51 3.05 -13.25
N ASP A 23 -8.10 3.17 -12.05
CA ASP A 23 -9.36 2.51 -11.71
C ASP A 23 -10.48 2.93 -12.67
N ILE A 24 -10.61 4.24 -12.94
CA ILE A 24 -11.59 4.76 -13.90
C ILE A 24 -11.31 4.23 -15.31
N GLY A 25 -10.04 4.21 -15.73
CA GLY A 25 -9.63 3.62 -17.01
C GLY A 25 -9.94 2.13 -17.14
N GLN A 26 -9.98 1.41 -16.02
CA GLN A 26 -10.37 0.00 -15.94
C GLN A 26 -11.90 -0.20 -15.81
N GLY A 27 -12.69 0.87 -15.89
CA GLY A 27 -14.16 0.82 -15.89
C GLY A 27 -14.81 1.10 -14.52
N ALA A 28 -14.04 1.51 -13.50
CA ALA A 28 -14.62 1.99 -12.25
C ALA A 28 -15.41 3.30 -12.47
N ARG A 29 -16.50 3.48 -11.72
CA ARG A 29 -17.25 4.73 -11.77
C ARG A 29 -16.52 5.82 -10.98
N ALA A 30 -16.26 6.95 -11.64
CA ALA A 30 -15.72 8.14 -10.99
C ALA A 30 -16.63 8.59 -9.84
N ARG A 31 -16.11 8.52 -8.61
CA ARG A 31 -16.81 8.91 -7.38
C ARG A 31 -15.80 9.55 -6.43
N PRO A 32 -16.17 10.60 -5.68
CA PRO A 32 -15.28 11.20 -4.68
C PRO A 32 -14.77 10.19 -3.65
N ALA A 33 -15.58 9.18 -3.32
CA ALA A 33 -15.20 8.10 -2.42
C ALA A 33 -14.02 7.26 -2.93
N LEU A 34 -13.90 7.03 -4.25
CA LEU A 34 -12.79 6.28 -4.84
C LEU A 34 -11.48 7.05 -4.68
N PHE A 35 -11.52 8.36 -4.93
CA PHE A 35 -10.39 9.26 -4.75
C PHE A 35 -9.92 9.30 -3.28
N ALA A 36 -10.86 9.50 -2.35
CA ALA A 36 -10.57 9.48 -0.92
C ALA A 36 -10.01 8.13 -0.45
N GLN A 37 -10.53 7.02 -1.00
CA GLN A 37 -10.03 5.68 -0.68
C GLN A 37 -8.58 5.50 -1.14
N ASN A 38 -8.25 5.87 -2.38
CA ASN A 38 -6.89 5.72 -2.91
C ASN A 38 -5.87 6.61 -2.20
N ILE A 39 -6.22 7.88 -1.93
CA ILE A 39 -5.39 8.77 -1.12
C ILE A 39 -5.24 8.24 0.30
N GLY A 40 -6.35 7.86 0.93
CA GLY A 40 -6.35 7.35 2.30
C GLY A 40 -5.51 6.10 2.46
N PHE A 41 -5.50 5.22 1.46
CA PHE A 41 -4.69 4.01 1.45
C PHE A 41 -3.19 4.32 1.41
N LEU A 42 -2.78 5.24 0.52
CA LEU A 42 -1.39 5.70 0.42
C LEU A 42 -0.94 6.50 1.62
N TYR A 43 -1.82 7.32 2.17
CA TYR A 43 -1.54 8.04 3.40
C TYR A 43 -1.41 7.07 4.58
N GLY A 44 -2.27 6.06 4.66
CA GLY A 44 -2.19 4.98 5.64
C GLY A 44 -0.83 4.27 5.62
N TYR A 45 -0.24 4.12 4.43
CA TYR A 45 1.09 3.52 4.28
C TYR A 45 2.15 4.36 4.98
N HIS A 46 2.16 5.67 4.72
CA HIS A 46 3.06 6.59 5.40
C HIS A 46 2.80 6.66 6.91
N ALA A 47 1.53 6.62 7.32
CA ALA A 47 1.13 6.65 8.73
C ALA A 47 1.59 5.41 9.52
N LEU A 48 1.66 4.24 8.88
CA LEU A 48 2.21 3.02 9.49
C LEU A 48 3.74 3.02 9.52
N GLN A 49 4.37 3.60 8.51
CA GLN A 49 5.82 3.62 8.38
C GLN A 49 6.51 4.63 9.32
N CYS A 50 5.99 5.86 9.40
CA CYS A 50 6.58 6.93 10.20
C CYS A 50 6.88 6.54 11.66
N PRO A 51 5.96 5.93 12.43
CA PRO A 51 6.24 5.57 13.81
C PRO A 51 7.32 4.48 13.93
N LEU A 52 7.41 3.56 12.95
CA LEU A 52 8.45 2.52 12.94
C LEU A 52 9.84 3.11 12.69
N GLU A 53 9.95 4.07 11.78
CA GLU A 53 11.21 4.77 11.51
C GLU A 53 11.63 5.67 12.68
N GLU A 54 10.69 6.33 13.34
CA GLU A 54 10.98 7.15 14.53
C GLU A 54 11.42 6.28 15.73
N LEU A 55 10.75 5.16 15.97
CA LEU A 55 11.05 4.26 17.09
C LEU A 55 12.44 3.64 16.97
N HIS A 56 12.85 3.26 15.75
CA HIS A 56 14.16 2.67 15.50
C HIS A 56 15.24 3.69 15.13
N GLY A 57 14.89 4.97 14.96
CA GLY A 57 15.81 6.03 14.56
C GLY A 57 16.46 5.82 13.18
N ARG A 58 15.91 4.94 12.33
CA ARG A 58 16.46 4.60 11.02
C ARG A 58 15.37 4.33 10.00
N SER A 59 15.64 4.74 8.75
CA SER A 59 14.84 4.30 7.60
C SER A 59 15.22 2.85 7.27
N SER A 60 14.22 1.99 7.10
CA SER A 60 14.45 0.57 6.80
C SER A 60 13.44 0.04 5.80
N SER A 61 13.90 -0.77 4.85
CA SER A 61 13.06 -1.49 3.89
C SER A 61 12.11 -2.47 4.59
N LEU A 62 12.46 -2.98 5.78
CA LEU A 62 11.57 -3.81 6.60
C LEU A 62 10.36 -3.02 7.15
N HIS A 63 10.51 -1.74 7.46
CA HIS A 63 9.36 -0.90 7.84
C HIS A 63 8.38 -0.74 6.66
N ASN A 64 8.91 -0.64 5.44
CA ASN A 64 8.12 -0.59 4.21
C ASN A 64 7.43 -1.94 3.95
N PHE A 65 8.14 -3.05 4.19
CA PHE A 65 7.56 -4.39 4.13
C PHE A 65 6.37 -4.52 5.08
N ILE A 66 6.52 -4.14 6.34
CA ILE A 66 5.48 -4.26 7.36
C ILE A 66 4.28 -3.36 7.01
N ALA A 67 4.52 -2.09 6.67
CA ALA A 67 3.46 -1.16 6.29
C ALA A 67 2.71 -1.65 5.03
N GLY A 68 3.44 -2.09 4.01
CA GLY A 68 2.90 -2.67 2.79
C GLY A 68 2.13 -3.98 3.03
N ALA A 69 2.61 -4.83 3.94
CA ALA A 69 1.96 -6.09 4.28
C ALA A 69 0.66 -5.87 5.06
N CYS A 70 0.65 -4.96 6.03
CA CYS A 70 -0.56 -4.63 6.79
C CYS A 70 -1.65 -4.07 5.88
N LEU A 71 -1.30 -3.10 5.02
CA LEU A 71 -2.27 -2.49 4.10
C LEU A 71 -2.68 -3.44 2.99
N GLY A 72 -1.73 -4.13 2.37
CA GLY A 72 -2.01 -5.13 1.36
C GLY A 72 -2.93 -6.23 1.86
N GLY A 73 -2.62 -6.78 3.03
CA GLY A 73 -3.41 -7.84 3.64
C GLY A 73 -4.82 -7.39 3.97
N THR A 74 -4.98 -6.21 4.59
CA THR A 74 -6.31 -5.66 4.90
C THR A 74 -7.09 -5.30 3.65
N GLY A 75 -6.45 -4.63 2.68
CA GLY A 75 -7.07 -4.24 1.42
C GLY A 75 -7.57 -5.43 0.59
N VAL A 76 -6.76 -6.49 0.47
CA VAL A 76 -7.15 -7.70 -0.25
C VAL A 76 -8.23 -8.47 0.52
N ALA A 77 -8.10 -8.61 1.85
CA ALA A 77 -9.13 -9.26 2.66
C ALA A 77 -10.49 -8.56 2.57
N MET A 78 -10.51 -7.22 2.49
CA MET A 78 -11.72 -6.41 2.35
C MET A 78 -12.20 -6.27 0.90
N ARG A 79 -11.56 -6.95 -0.07
CA ARG A 79 -11.86 -6.84 -1.50
C ARG A 79 -11.80 -5.41 -2.04
N ARG A 80 -10.94 -4.59 -1.44
CA ARG A 80 -10.72 -3.18 -1.83
C ARG A 80 -9.62 -3.03 -2.87
N ILE A 81 -8.68 -3.96 -2.90
CA ILE A 81 -7.60 -4.05 -3.89
C ILE A 81 -7.42 -5.52 -4.32
N GLY A 82 -6.95 -5.74 -5.54
CA GLY A 82 -6.70 -7.07 -6.10
C GLY A 82 -5.22 -7.42 -6.15
N VAL A 83 -4.89 -8.70 -6.08
CA VAL A 83 -3.49 -9.15 -6.23
C VAL A 83 -3.12 -9.09 -7.72
N PRO A 84 -2.02 -8.42 -8.11
CA PRO A 84 -1.64 -8.30 -9.51
C PRO A 84 -1.24 -9.65 -10.11
N PHE A 85 -1.43 -9.78 -11.43
CA PHE A 85 -1.02 -10.95 -12.24
C PHE A 85 -1.73 -12.28 -11.92
N VAL A 86 -2.75 -12.29 -11.05
CA VAL A 86 -3.55 -13.47 -10.74
C VAL A 86 -5.05 -13.17 -10.79
N PRO A 87 -5.89 -14.12 -11.21
CA PRO A 87 -7.32 -13.94 -11.19
C PRO A 87 -7.86 -13.88 -9.75
N PRO A 88 -8.91 -13.10 -9.46
CA PRO A 88 -9.50 -13.03 -8.12
C PRO A 88 -9.92 -14.38 -7.55
N SER A 89 -10.35 -15.31 -8.40
CA SER A 89 -10.74 -16.66 -7.98
C SER A 89 -9.61 -17.41 -7.28
N TYR A 90 -8.37 -17.24 -7.75
CA TYR A 90 -7.19 -17.87 -7.15
C TYR A 90 -6.90 -17.30 -5.75
N VAL A 91 -7.16 -16.00 -5.54
CA VAL A 91 -6.91 -15.32 -4.27
C VAL A 91 -7.99 -15.66 -3.22
N TYR A 92 -9.26 -15.74 -3.63
CA TYR A 92 -10.38 -15.92 -2.69
C TYR A 92 -10.82 -17.38 -2.49
N TYR A 93 -10.46 -18.29 -3.40
CA TYR A 93 -10.76 -19.71 -3.29
C TYR A 93 -9.49 -20.58 -3.23
N GLY A 94 -8.32 -19.95 -3.09
CA GLY A 94 -7.04 -20.63 -2.95
C GLY A 94 -6.82 -21.22 -1.54
N PRO A 95 -5.69 -21.93 -1.36
CA PRO A 95 -5.36 -22.58 -0.09
C PRO A 95 -4.94 -21.61 1.03
N LEU A 96 -4.56 -20.37 0.68
CA LEU A 96 -4.09 -19.37 1.62
C LEU A 96 -5.16 -18.30 1.88
N PRO A 97 -5.20 -17.71 3.09
CA PRO A 97 -6.11 -16.61 3.38
C PRO A 97 -5.80 -15.39 2.48
N PRO A 98 -6.81 -14.67 1.96
CA PRO A 98 -6.59 -13.48 1.13
C PRO A 98 -5.71 -12.43 1.81
N ALA A 99 -5.81 -12.29 3.13
CA ALA A 99 -4.97 -11.39 3.92
C ALA A 99 -3.48 -11.74 3.85
N VAL A 100 -3.15 -13.04 3.88
CA VAL A 100 -1.76 -13.50 3.80
C VAL A 100 -1.21 -13.28 2.40
N VAL A 101 -1.99 -13.63 1.37
CA VAL A 101 -1.60 -13.41 -0.03
C VAL A 101 -1.37 -11.92 -0.28
N GLY A 102 -2.34 -11.07 0.07
CA GLY A 102 -2.21 -9.63 -0.07
C GLY A 102 -1.03 -9.06 0.72
N GLY A 103 -0.87 -9.48 1.97
CA GLY A 103 0.21 -8.99 2.81
C GLY A 103 1.59 -9.33 2.26
N LEU A 104 1.79 -10.57 1.79
CA LEU A 104 3.06 -10.97 1.18
C LEU A 104 3.32 -10.25 -0.14
N THR A 105 2.31 -10.13 -1.02
CA THR A 105 2.50 -9.47 -2.32
C THR A 105 2.81 -7.98 -2.17
N TYR A 106 2.01 -7.23 -1.41
CA TYR A 106 2.23 -5.80 -1.25
C TYR A 106 3.40 -5.47 -0.31
N GLY A 107 3.64 -6.31 0.71
CA GLY A 107 4.82 -6.19 1.56
C GLY A 107 6.11 -6.39 0.76
N SER A 108 6.19 -7.43 -0.07
CA SER A 108 7.35 -7.66 -0.93
C SER A 108 7.53 -6.56 -1.97
N LEU A 109 6.46 -6.08 -2.60
CA LEU A 109 6.53 -4.92 -3.50
C LEU A 109 7.07 -3.68 -2.78
N ALA A 110 6.55 -3.35 -1.60
CA ALA A 110 7.01 -2.22 -0.81
C ALA A 110 8.48 -2.37 -0.36
N PHE A 111 8.88 -3.57 0.04
CA PHE A 111 10.26 -3.90 0.39
C PHE A 111 11.21 -3.70 -0.79
N LEU A 112 10.87 -4.25 -1.96
CA LEU A 112 11.67 -4.14 -3.17
C LEU A 112 11.77 -2.68 -3.61
N MET A 113 10.66 -1.95 -3.65
CA MET A 113 10.68 -0.53 -4.03
C MET A 113 11.50 0.31 -3.04
N ALA A 114 11.37 0.06 -1.73
CA ALA A 114 12.17 0.75 -0.72
C ALA A 114 13.67 0.45 -0.85
N THR A 115 14.03 -0.79 -1.17
CA THR A 115 15.42 -1.22 -1.29
C THR A 115 16.05 -0.70 -2.60
N PHE A 116 15.37 -0.89 -3.73
CA PHE A 116 15.92 -0.59 -5.06
C PHE A 116 15.72 0.85 -5.52
N LEU A 117 14.61 1.50 -5.16
CA LEU A 117 14.30 2.86 -5.63
C LEU A 117 14.64 3.92 -4.58
N SER A 118 14.48 3.60 -3.29
CA SER A 118 14.77 4.53 -2.20
C SER A 118 16.12 4.29 -1.52
N GLY A 119 16.82 3.20 -1.85
CA GLY A 119 18.12 2.86 -1.25
C GLY A 119 18.08 2.60 0.26
N LYS A 120 16.91 2.27 0.83
CA LYS A 120 16.78 2.01 2.27
C LYS A 120 17.49 0.72 2.65
N SER A 121 18.20 0.75 3.77
CA SER A 121 18.86 -0.43 4.33
C SER A 121 17.84 -1.39 4.93
N ILE A 122 18.28 -2.62 5.23
CA ILE A 122 17.46 -3.64 5.90
C ILE A 122 17.43 -3.37 7.41
#